data_AF-A0A1S3HW00-F1
#
_entry.id   AF-A0A1S3HW00-F1
#
_cell.length_a   1.000
_cell.length_b   1.000
_cell.length_c   1.000
_cell.angle_alpha   90.00
_cell.angle_beta   90.00
_cell.angle_gamma   90.00
#
_symmetry.space_group_name_H-M   'P 1'
#
loop_
_entity.id
_entity.type
_entity.pdbx_description
1 polymer ?
#
loop_
_entity_poly.entity_id
_entity_poly.type
_entity_poly.pdbx_seq_one_letter_code
_entity_poly.pdbx_strand_id
1 'polypeptide(L)'
;MSPEALFDNIYSTQSDVWAYGVLLWEIVTLGSSPYPGMSAKQVMEAVTEGYRMPQPPHCSLGMYIIMLSCWEEVPSSRSTFKDIVNSLDVLLASDSDVLTLGKFEEKLYEDMDKYNAEEKC
;
A
#
# COMPACT_ATOMS: atom_id res chain seq x y z
N MET A 1 -2.74 -6.37 -6.05
CA MET A 1 -2.68 -6.22 -7.53
C MET A 1 -3.41 -4.94 -7.92
N SER A 2 -3.06 -4.33 -9.06
CA SER A 2 -3.80 -3.17 -9.58
C SER A 2 -5.19 -3.57 -10.09
N PRO A 3 -6.15 -2.63 -10.18
CA PRO A 3 -7.49 -2.91 -10.68
C PRO A 3 -7.49 -3.53 -12.08
N GLU A 4 -6.77 -2.95 -13.03
CA GLU A 4 -6.73 -3.45 -14.41
C GLU A 4 -6.10 -4.85 -14.54
N ALA A 5 -5.17 -5.20 -13.65
CA ALA A 5 -4.62 -6.56 -13.58
C ALA A 5 -5.63 -7.57 -13.04
N LEU A 6 -6.52 -7.13 -12.14
CA LEU A 6 -7.56 -7.96 -11.53
C LEU A 6 -8.76 -8.19 -12.45
N PHE A 7 -9.22 -7.15 -13.15
CA PHE A 7 -10.43 -7.22 -13.98
C PHE A 7 -10.15 -7.60 -15.43
N ASP A 8 -9.11 -7.01 -16.01
CA ASP A 8 -8.84 -7.09 -17.45
C ASP A 8 -7.62 -7.97 -17.78
N ASN A 9 -6.94 -8.52 -16.76
CA ASN A 9 -5.65 -9.21 -16.89
C ASN A 9 -4.59 -8.37 -17.62
N ILE A 10 -4.63 -7.05 -17.43
CA ILE A 10 -3.67 -6.12 -18.02
C ILE A 10 -2.47 -5.97 -17.08
N TYR A 11 -1.31 -6.41 -17.54
CA TYR A 11 -0.05 -6.27 -16.82
C TYR A 11 0.88 -5.31 -17.57
N SER A 12 1.41 -4.33 -16.85
CA SER A 12 2.28 -3.30 -17.39
C SER A 12 3.22 -2.77 -16.30
N THR A 13 4.18 -1.92 -16.68
CA THR A 13 4.99 -1.21 -15.68
C THR A 13 4.12 -0.41 -14.70
N GLN A 14 2.97 0.12 -15.13
CA GLN A 14 2.08 0.86 -14.24
C GLN A 14 1.29 -0.05 -13.28
N SER A 15 1.04 -1.31 -13.63
CA SER A 15 0.49 -2.29 -12.66
C SER A 15 1.54 -2.69 -11.64
N ASP A 16 2.82 -2.74 -12.03
CA ASP A 16 3.93 -3.00 -11.11
C ASP A 16 4.13 -1.82 -10.14
N VAL A 17 3.97 -0.58 -10.60
CA VAL A 17 3.97 0.61 -9.74
C VAL A 17 2.91 0.51 -8.65
N TRP A 18 1.69 0.06 -8.98
CA TRP A 18 0.66 -0.16 -7.97
C TRP A 18 1.09 -1.20 -6.93
N ALA A 19 1.61 -2.34 -7.39
CA ALA A 19 2.09 -3.41 -6.52
C ALA A 19 3.24 -2.91 -5.62
N TYR A 20 4.10 -2.04 -6.14
CA TYR A 20 5.15 -1.39 -5.36
C TYR A 20 4.58 -0.49 -4.25
N GLY A 21 3.51 0.27 -4.51
CA GLY A 21 2.82 1.02 -3.46
C GLY A 21 2.30 0.12 -2.33
N VAL A 22 1.74 -1.05 -2.67
CA VAL A 22 1.33 -2.06 -1.68
C VAL A 22 2.54 -2.57 -0.90
N LEU A 23 3.65 -2.88 -1.57
CA LEU A 23 4.90 -3.30 -0.94
C LEU A 23 5.46 -2.24 0.02
N LEU A 24 5.42 -0.97 -0.35
CA LEU A 24 5.82 0.12 0.55
C LEU A 24 4.96 0.11 1.82
N TRP A 25 3.65 -0.08 1.67
CA TRP A 25 2.74 -0.17 2.82
C TRP A 25 3.13 -1.37 3.71
N GLU A 26 3.36 -2.55 3.14
CA GLU A 26 3.80 -3.74 3.87
C GLU A 26 5.13 -3.50 4.61
N ILE A 27 6.11 -2.85 3.97
CA ILE A 27 7.39 -2.50 4.61
C ILE A 27 7.16 -1.57 5.80
N VAL A 28 6.35 -0.52 5.63
CA VAL A 28 6.06 0.46 6.67
C VAL A 28 5.31 -0.17 7.84
N THR A 29 4.40 -1.11 7.59
CA THR A 29 3.66 -1.83 8.62
C THR A 29 4.38 -3.06 9.15
N LEU A 30 5.67 -3.22 8.81
CA LEU A 30 6.54 -4.30 9.28
C LEU A 30 6.04 -5.71 8.88
N GLY A 31 5.41 -5.83 7.71
CA GLY A 31 5.00 -7.08 7.10
C GLY A 31 3.54 -7.47 7.37
N SER A 32 2.67 -6.52 7.74
CA SER A 32 1.24 -6.76 7.91
C SER A 32 0.55 -7.16 6.61
N SER A 33 -0.52 -7.95 6.69
CA SER A 33 -1.35 -8.30 5.53
C SER A 33 -2.02 -7.04 4.95
N PRO A 34 -1.83 -6.73 3.65
CA PRO A 34 -2.44 -5.57 3.02
C PRO A 34 -3.97 -5.72 2.98
N TYR A 35 -4.68 -4.62 3.20
CA TYR A 35 -6.15 -4.59 3.34
C TYR A 35 -6.66 -5.52 4.46
N PRO A 36 -6.23 -5.33 5.72
CA PRO A 36 -6.51 -6.25 6.80
C PRO A 36 -8.01 -6.44 7.03
N GLY A 37 -8.42 -7.70 7.18
CA GLY A 37 -9.83 -8.07 7.41
C GLY A 37 -10.73 -8.04 6.17
N MET A 38 -10.17 -7.77 4.98
CA MET A 38 -10.91 -7.85 3.72
C MET A 38 -10.55 -9.12 2.95
N SER A 39 -11.56 -9.88 2.53
CA SER A 39 -11.36 -10.93 1.53
C SER A 39 -10.92 -10.33 0.20
N ALA A 40 -10.27 -11.13 -0.65
CA ALA A 40 -9.85 -10.68 -1.98
C ALA A 40 -11.00 -10.03 -2.79
N LYS A 41 -12.23 -10.55 -2.66
CA LYS A 41 -13.42 -9.97 -3.30
C LYS A 41 -13.74 -8.57 -2.77
N GLN A 42 -13.74 -8.38 -1.45
CA GLN A 42 -13.99 -7.09 -0.82
C GLN A 42 -12.90 -6.06 -1.17
N VAL A 43 -11.64 -6.50 -1.27
CA VAL A 43 -10.54 -5.62 -1.73
C VAL A 43 -10.80 -5.13 -3.15
N MET A 44 -11.19 -6.03 -4.07
CA MET A 44 -11.49 -5.66 -5.45
C MET A 44 -12.62 -4.62 -5.54
N GLU A 45 -13.72 -4.84 -4.81
CA GLU A 45 -14.87 -3.93 -4.76
C GLU A 45 -14.45 -2.56 -4.20
N ALA A 46 -13.82 -2.55 -3.02
CA ALA A 46 -13.43 -1.30 -2.35
C ALA A 46 -12.45 -0.47 -3.19
N VAL A 47 -11.42 -1.10 -3.75
CA VAL A 47 -10.41 -0.39 -4.56
C VAL A 47 -11.03 0.26 -5.79
N THR A 48 -12.01 -0.40 -6.41
CA THR A 48 -12.76 0.12 -7.57
C THR A 48 -13.67 1.29 -7.17
N GLU A 49 -14.19 1.29 -5.95
CA GLU A 49 -14.95 2.41 -5.37
C GLU A 49 -14.07 3.57 -4.88
N GLY A 50 -12.76 3.50 -5.11
CA GLY A 50 -11.81 4.56 -4.76
C GLY A 50 -11.17 4.41 -3.38
N TYR A 51 -11.43 3.32 -2.66
CA TYR A 51 -10.77 3.05 -1.37
C TYR A 51 -9.25 2.89 -1.55
N ARG A 52 -8.49 3.48 -0.64
CA ARG A 52 -7.05 3.28 -0.47
C ARG A 52 -6.76 3.03 1.00
N MET A 53 -5.73 2.22 1.29
CA MET A 53 -5.32 1.96 2.67
C MET A 53 -4.96 3.29 3.34
N PRO A 54 -5.43 3.54 4.58
CA PRO A 54 -5.18 4.80 5.26
C PRO A 54 -3.69 4.94 5.62
N GLN A 55 -3.28 6.18 5.87
CA GLN A 55 -1.94 6.48 6.36
C GLN A 55 -1.68 5.79 7.71
N PRO A 56 -0.63 4.96 7.83
CA PRO A 56 -0.19 4.43 9.12
C PRO A 56 0.17 5.57 10.10
N PRO A 57 -0.25 5.55 11.39
CA PRO A 57 0.01 6.66 12.32
C PRO A 57 1.49 6.97 12.58
N HIS A 58 2.35 5.97 12.39
CA HIS A 58 3.81 6.07 12.51
C HIS A 58 4.51 6.45 11.19
N CYS A 59 3.75 6.68 10.12
CA CYS A 59 4.29 6.99 8.79
C CYS A 59 4.16 8.48 8.48
N SER A 60 5.25 9.11 8.01
CA SER A 60 5.22 10.51 7.57
C SER A 60 4.27 10.73 6.40
N LEU A 61 3.74 11.95 6.28
CA LEU A 61 2.87 12.32 5.15
C LEU A 61 3.60 12.19 3.81
N GLY A 62 4.91 12.51 3.77
CA GLY A 62 5.71 12.38 2.55
C GLY A 62 5.79 10.95 2.03
N MET A 63 6.03 9.98 2.91
CA MET A 63 6.01 8.56 2.55
C MET A 63 4.62 8.12 2.08
N TYR A 64 3.55 8.56 2.74
CA TYR A 64 2.18 8.22 2.34
C TYR A 64 1.77 8.84 0.99
N ILE A 65 2.23 10.05 0.67
CA ILE A 65 2.02 10.67 -0.64
C ILE A 65 2.64 9.82 -1.76
N ILE A 66 3.83 9.25 -1.54
CA ILE A 66 4.47 8.34 -2.49
C ILE A 66 3.63 7.08 -2.69
N MET A 67 3.05 6.51 -1.61
CA MET A 67 2.13 5.37 -1.73
C MET A 67 0.88 5.74 -2.54
N LEU A 68 0.26 6.89 -2.25
CA LEU A 68 -0.93 7.37 -2.98
C LEU A 68 -0.64 7.57 -4.47
N SER A 69 0.52 8.12 -4.83
CA SER A 69 0.88 8.33 -6.23
C SER A 69 1.10 7.02 -7.00
N CYS A 70 1.36 5.91 -6.29
CA CYS A 70 1.37 4.57 -6.87
C CYS A 70 -0.03 4.01 -7.10
N TRP A 71 -1.02 4.49 -6.35
CA TRP A 71 -2.41 3.99 -6.36
C TRP A 71 -3.39 4.92 -7.08
N GLU A 72 -2.91 5.78 -7.97
CA GLU A 72 -3.78 6.53 -8.88
C GLU A 72 -4.64 5.55 -9.71
N GLU A 73 -5.92 5.86 -9.83
CA GLU A 73 -6.89 5.03 -10.54
C GLU A 73 -6.48 4.86 -12.00
N VAL A 74 -6.21 5.99 -12.66
CA VAL A 74 -5.76 6.03 -14.05
C VAL A 74 -4.29 5.60 -14.13
N PRO A 75 -3.95 4.52 -14.85
CA PRO A 75 -2.57 4.01 -14.89
C PRO A 75 -1.54 5.05 -15.36
N SER A 76 -1.88 5.93 -16.31
CA SER A 76 -0.98 6.98 -16.80
C SER A 76 -0.73 8.11 -15.80
N SER A 77 -1.57 8.24 -14.77
CA SER A 77 -1.41 9.23 -13.71
C SER A 77 -0.49 8.74 -12.58
N ARG A 78 -0.21 7.44 -12.51
CA ARG A 78 0.70 6.87 -11.51
C ARG A 78 2.12 7.34 -11.75
N SER A 79 2.85 7.60 -10.67
CA SER A 79 4.28 7.96 -10.74
C SER A 79 5.10 6.88 -11.43
N THR A 80 6.15 7.26 -12.18
CA THR A 80 7.09 6.27 -12.68
C THR A 80 8.04 5.83 -11.56
N PHE A 81 8.68 4.66 -11.69
CA PHE A 81 9.74 4.25 -10.75
C PHE A 81 10.84 5.30 -10.61
N LYS A 82 11.18 6.03 -11.69
CA LYS A 82 12.15 7.11 -11.63
C LYS A 82 11.67 8.25 -10.72
N ASP A 83 10.40 8.64 -10.84
CA ASP A 83 9.82 9.70 -10.01
C ASP A 83 9.71 9.27 -8.55
N ILE A 84 9.38 7.99 -8.30
CA ILE A 84 9.35 7.39 -6.97
C ILE A 84 10.74 7.44 -6.32
N VAL A 85 11.80 7.02 -7.03
CA VAL A 85 13.18 7.09 -6.52
C VAL A 85 13.56 8.52 -6.19
N ASN A 86 13.31 9.48 -7.09
CA ASN A 86 13.60 10.89 -6.82
C ASN A 86 12.84 11.41 -5.58
N SER A 87 11.58 11.00 -5.40
CA SER A 87 10.75 11.42 -4.27
C SER A 87 11.26 10.81 -2.95
N LEU A 88 11.71 9.55 -2.98
CA LEU A 88 12.35 8.89 -1.85
C LEU A 88 13.69 9.54 -1.51
N ASP A 89 14.52 9.88 -2.49
CA ASP A 89 15.80 10.56 -2.26
C ASP A 89 15.59 11.93 -1.57
N VAL A 90 14.60 12.71 -2.02
CA VAL A 90 14.23 13.98 -1.39
C VAL A 90 13.73 13.75 0.05
N LEU A 91 12.90 12.73 0.26
CA LEU A 91 12.37 12.41 1.58
C LEU A 91 13.46 11.97 2.56
N LEU A 92 14.41 11.15 2.10
CA LEU A 92 15.55 10.67 2.88
C LEU A 92 16.61 11.75 3.15
N ALA A 93 16.70 12.76 2.27
CA ALA A 93 17.57 13.92 2.49
C ALA A 93 16.97 14.95 3.46
N SER A 94 15.69 14.84 3.81
CA SER A 94 15.06 15.71 4.80
C SER A 94 15.50 15.35 6.22
N ASP A 95 15.58 16.35 7.10
CA ASP A 95 15.92 16.16 8.53
C ASP A 95 14.71 15.67 9.36
N SER A 96 13.69 15.11 8.70
CA SER A 96 12.46 14.64 9.34
C SER A 96 12.36 13.12 9.33
N ASP A 97 11.85 12.56 10.43
CA ASP A 97 11.65 11.12 10.54
C ASP A 97 10.62 10.64 9.50
N VAL A 98 11.07 9.75 8.61
CA VAL A 98 10.18 9.09 7.64
C VAL A 98 9.18 8.17 8.34
N LEU A 99 9.65 7.47 9.39
CA LEU A 99 8.88 6.56 10.23
C LEU A 99 9.18 6.83 11.71
N THR A 100 8.15 7.10 12.51
CA THR A 100 8.28 7.24 13.97
C THR A 100 7.89 5.94 14.66
N LEU A 101 8.83 4.98 14.73
CA LEU A 101 8.55 3.64 15.28
C LEU A 101 8.09 3.64 16.74
N GLY A 102 8.41 4.67 17.52
CA GLY A 102 7.86 4.84 18.88
C GLY A 102 6.34 5.05 18.92
N LYS A 103 5.70 5.33 17.78
CA LYS A 103 4.24 5.44 17.61
C LYS A 103 3.64 4.22 16.89
N PHE A 104 4.43 3.18 16.65
CA PHE A 104 3.93 1.95 16.03
C PHE A 104 3.04 1.20 17.02
N GLU A 105 1.80 0.97 16.65
CA GLU A 105 0.84 0.19 17.42
C GLU A 105 0.60 -1.15 16.73
N GLU A 106 1.26 -2.20 17.20
CA GLU A 106 1.21 -3.55 16.60
C GLU A 106 -0.23 -4.06 16.43
N LYS A 107 -1.10 -3.78 17.40
CA LYS A 107 -2.52 -4.17 17.41
C LYS A 107 -3.33 -3.65 16.22
N LEU A 108 -2.90 -2.56 15.58
CA LEU A 108 -3.59 -2.01 14.39
C LEU A 108 -3.30 -2.83 13.13
N TYR A 109 -2.26 -3.66 13.16
CA TYR A 109 -1.71 -4.38 12.01
C TYR A 109 -1.67 -5.89 12.22
N GLU A 110 -2.23 -6.38 13.34
CA GLU A 110 -2.37 -7.80 13.62
C GLU A 110 -3.27 -8.46 12.56
N ASP A 111 -2.77 -9.53 11.93
CA ASP A 111 -3.50 -10.25 10.90
C ASP A 111 -4.76 -10.91 11.47
N MET A 112 -5.93 -10.35 11.12
CA MET A 112 -7.23 -10.98 11.38
C MET A 112 -7.39 -12.32 10.65
N ASP A 113 -6.50 -12.64 9.70
CA ASP A 113 -6.47 -13.92 8.97
C ASP A 113 -6.17 -15.13 9.88
N LYS A 114 -5.59 -14.92 11.07
CA LYS A 114 -5.36 -16.01 12.04
C LYS A 114 -6.65 -16.64 12.56
N TYR A 115 -7.77 -15.91 12.56
CA TYR A 115 -9.06 -16.44 13.01
C TYR A 115 -9.77 -17.32 11.97
N ASN A 116 -9.43 -17.20 10.68
CA ASN A 116 -10.09 -17.96 9.60
C ASN A 116 -9.35 -19.26 9.21
N ALA A 117 -8.18 -19.52 9.79
CA ALA A 117 -7.41 -20.74 9.55
C ALA A 117 -7.90 -21.94 10.38
N GLU A 118 -8.74 -21.72 11.41
CA GLU A 118 -9.25 -22.78 12.30
C GLU A 118 -10.57 -23.44 11.81
N GLU A 119 -11.19 -22.95 10.72
CA GLU A 119 -12.46 -23.48 10.18
C GLU A 119 -12.33 -24.33 8.90
N LYS A 120 -11.11 -24.73 8.51
CA LYS A 120 -10.90 -25.70 7.41
C LYS A 120 -10.25 -26.99 7.90
N CYS A 121 -11.05 -27.81 8.61
CA CYS A 121 -10.82 -29.25 8.77
C CYS A 121 -11.94 -30.00 8.04
#